data_AF-A0A2V8MIM1-F1
#
_entry.id   AF-A0A2V8MIM1-F1
#
_cell.length_a   1.000
_cell.length_b   1.000
_cell.length_c   1.000
_cell.angle_alpha   90.00
_cell.angle_beta   90.00
_cell.angle_gamma   90.00
#
_symmetry.space_group_name_H-M   'P 1'
#
loop_
_entity.id
_entity.type
_entity.pdbx_description
1 polymer ?
#
loop_
_entity_poly.entity_id
_entity_poly.type
_entity_poly.pdbx_seq_one_letter_code
_entity_poly.pdbx_strand_id
1 'polypeptide(L)'
;MSDNQRPELSTEPASDFQDRSISCIDCGEQFVWSIVEQVFFTDKGLRNEPKRCKPCKQAKTQRLAAISLARDSGIRQRIEVTVTCAQCGQQTTVPFYPSQGRPVYCRSCFLAARTMSATA
;
A
#
# COMPACT_ATOMS: atom_id res chain seq x y z
N MET A 1 -28.06 28.22 -49.52
CA MET A 1 -28.18 26.75 -49.59
C MET A 1 -26.95 26.18 -48.91
N SER A 2 -27.16 25.73 -47.68
CA SER A 2 -26.39 24.76 -46.90
C SER A 2 -24.89 24.99 -46.72
N ASP A 3 -24.57 25.82 -45.72
CA ASP A 3 -23.33 25.71 -44.94
C ASP A 3 -23.17 24.26 -44.44
N ASN A 4 -22.10 23.62 -44.91
CA ASN A 4 -21.78 22.23 -44.63
C ASN A 4 -21.13 22.14 -43.24
N GLN A 5 -21.95 22.20 -42.20
CA GLN A 5 -21.51 22.07 -40.81
C GLN A 5 -21.01 20.64 -40.56
N ARG A 6 -19.69 20.47 -40.53
CA ARG A 6 -19.03 19.26 -40.03
C ARG A 6 -19.35 19.13 -38.53
N PRO A 7 -19.94 18.03 -38.04
CA PRO A 7 -20.10 17.88 -36.61
C PRO A 7 -18.71 17.58 -36.03
N GLU A 8 -18.18 18.51 -35.22
CA GLU A 8 -17.05 18.18 -34.36
C GLU A 8 -17.52 17.11 -33.39
N LEU A 9 -17.04 15.89 -33.63
CA LEU A 9 -17.30 14.74 -32.78
C LEU A 9 -16.57 14.95 -31.46
N SER A 10 -17.20 15.67 -30.55
CA SER A 10 -16.79 15.82 -29.16
C SER A 10 -16.82 14.44 -28.50
N THR A 11 -15.70 13.74 -28.58
CA THR A 11 -15.43 12.51 -27.84
C THR A 11 -15.05 12.91 -26.43
N GLU A 12 -16.04 13.12 -25.55
CA GLU A 12 -15.74 13.43 -24.14
C GLU A 12 -16.61 12.59 -23.21
N PRO A 13 -16.03 11.49 -22.70
CA PRO A 13 -16.22 11.15 -21.30
C PRO A 13 -14.89 10.79 -20.61
N ALA A 14 -13.85 11.64 -20.74
CA ALA A 14 -12.51 11.38 -20.18
C ALA A 14 -11.87 12.58 -19.45
N SER A 15 -12.60 13.67 -19.24
CA SER A 15 -12.06 14.97 -18.81
C SER A 15 -11.64 15.09 -17.34
N ASP A 16 -11.92 14.11 -16.48
CA ASP A 16 -11.61 14.18 -15.03
C ASP A 16 -10.41 13.31 -14.59
N PHE A 17 -9.85 12.49 -15.47
CA PHE A 17 -8.69 11.64 -15.14
C PHE A 17 -7.43 12.18 -15.80
N GLN A 18 -6.39 12.41 -15.00
CA GLN A 18 -5.09 12.90 -15.47
C GLN A 18 -3.98 12.07 -14.84
N ASP A 19 -2.92 11.78 -15.60
CA ASP A 19 -1.74 11.08 -15.07
C ASP A 19 -1.19 11.82 -13.85
N ARG A 20 -1.06 11.09 -12.74
CA ARG A 20 -0.63 11.66 -11.47
C ARG A 20 0.62 10.95 -10.97
N SER A 21 1.65 11.71 -10.62
CA SER A 21 2.86 11.19 -9.97
C SER A 21 2.66 11.09 -8.46
N ILE A 22 2.96 9.92 -7.88
CA ILE A 22 2.76 9.60 -6.46
C ILE A 22 4.05 8.99 -5.90
N SER A 23 4.36 9.26 -4.64
CA SER A 23 5.53 8.67 -3.95
C SER A 23 5.20 7.31 -3.35
N CYS A 24 6.09 6.33 -3.58
CA CYS A 24 5.99 5.01 -2.97
C CYS A 24 6.30 5.06 -1.47
N ILE A 25 5.40 4.53 -0.63
CA ILE A 25 5.60 4.52 0.83
C ILE A 25 6.74 3.61 1.32
N ASP A 26 7.22 2.69 0.48
CA ASP A 26 8.28 1.75 0.86
C ASP A 26 9.68 2.23 0.41
N CYS A 27 9.79 2.84 -0.78
CA CYS A 27 11.08 3.23 -1.37
C CYS A 27 11.23 4.73 -1.66
N GLY A 28 10.18 5.54 -1.48
CA GLY A 28 10.18 6.99 -1.74
C GLY A 28 10.10 7.39 -3.23
N GLU A 29 10.46 6.49 -4.14
CA GLU A 29 10.46 6.73 -5.59
C GLU A 29 9.08 7.19 -6.11
N GLN A 30 9.09 8.16 -7.02
CA GLN A 30 7.88 8.64 -7.68
C GLN A 30 7.48 7.69 -8.81
N PHE A 31 6.20 7.37 -8.91
CA PHE A 31 5.65 6.56 -9.99
C PHE A 31 4.34 7.15 -10.49
N VAL A 32 3.99 6.85 -11.74
CA VAL A 32 2.80 7.39 -12.40
C VAL A 32 1.60 6.49 -12.13
N TRP A 33 0.52 7.07 -11.62
CA TRP A 33 -0.82 6.52 -11.64
C TRP A 33 -1.54 7.02 -12.88
N SER A 34 -1.51 6.17 -13.90
CA SER A 34 -1.96 6.54 -15.23
C SER A 34 -3.48 6.69 -15.31
N ILE A 35 -3.96 7.44 -16.30
CA ILE A 35 -5.39 7.57 -16.63
C ILE A 35 -6.04 6.20 -16.77
N VAL A 36 -5.39 5.27 -17.48
CA VAL A 36 -5.90 3.90 -17.67
C VAL A 36 -6.07 3.17 -16.35
N GLU A 37 -5.12 3.33 -15.42
CA GLU A 37 -5.23 2.75 -14.07
C GLU A 37 -6.32 3.43 -13.25
N GLN A 38 -6.51 4.75 -13.36
CA GLN A 38 -7.58 5.47 -12.67
C GLN A 38 -8.98 5.05 -13.14
N VAL A 39 -9.15 4.89 -14.45
CA VAL A 39 -10.39 4.39 -15.05
C VAL A 39 -10.65 2.96 -14.59
N PHE A 40 -9.64 2.09 -14.61
CA PHE A 40 -9.74 0.72 -14.11
C PHE A 40 -10.15 0.66 -12.63
N PHE A 41 -9.56 1.52 -11.79
CA PHE A 41 -9.88 1.58 -10.37
C PHE A 41 -11.33 2.01 -10.17
N THR A 42 -11.78 3.04 -10.90
CA THR A 42 -13.16 3.54 -10.83
C THR A 42 -14.18 2.49 -11.28
N ASP A 43 -13.94 1.79 -12.40
CA ASP A 43 -14.79 0.69 -12.89
C ASP A 43 -14.96 -0.43 -11.87
N LYS A 44 -13.88 -0.74 -11.12
CA LYS A 44 -13.89 -1.76 -10.07
C LYS A 44 -14.42 -1.26 -8.72
N GLY A 45 -14.88 -0.01 -8.65
CA GLY A 45 -15.31 0.63 -7.39
C GLY A 45 -14.17 0.85 -6.38
N LEU A 46 -12.92 0.79 -6.84
CA LEU A 46 -11.71 1.03 -6.04
C LEU A 46 -11.44 2.54 -5.97
N ARG A 47 -11.75 3.16 -4.84
CA ARG A 47 -11.57 4.61 -4.62
C ARG A 47 -10.18 5.01 -4.11
N ASN A 48 -9.34 4.02 -3.79
CA ASN A 48 -8.06 4.26 -3.14
C ASN A 48 -6.92 4.35 -4.16
N GLU A 49 -6.14 5.42 -4.07
CA GLU A 49 -4.95 5.62 -4.86
C GLU A 49 -3.85 4.57 -4.55
N PRO A 50 -3.07 4.10 -5.55
CA PRO A 50 -1.94 3.21 -5.31
C PRO A 50 -0.90 3.84 -4.37
N LYS A 51 -0.52 3.11 -3.32
CA LYS A 51 0.48 3.59 -2.34
C LYS A 51 1.91 3.10 -2.61
N ARG A 52 2.08 2.13 -3.50
CA ARG A 52 3.36 1.45 -3.77
C ARG A 52 3.60 1.36 -5.25
N CYS A 53 4.84 1.62 -5.67
CA CYS A 53 5.27 1.37 -7.03
C CYS A 53 5.19 -0.13 -7.37
N LYS A 54 5.17 -0.44 -8.67
CA LYS A 54 5.11 -1.81 -9.21
C LYS A 54 6.14 -2.77 -8.57
N PRO A 55 7.44 -2.44 -8.46
CA PRO A 55 8.42 -3.35 -7.86
C PRO A 55 8.15 -3.61 -6.36
N CYS A 56 7.82 -2.59 -5.57
CA CYS A 56 7.48 -2.78 -4.15
C CYS A 56 6.19 -3.59 -3.95
N LYS A 57 5.20 -3.40 -4.84
CA LYS A 57 3.98 -4.22 -4.84
C LYS A 57 4.31 -5.70 -5.13
N GLN A 58 5.14 -5.97 -6.13
CA GLN A 58 5.58 -7.33 -6.48
C GLN A 58 6.39 -7.97 -5.34
N ALA A 59 7.37 -7.26 -4.78
CA ALA A 59 8.18 -7.74 -3.67
C ALA A 59 7.32 -8.09 -2.44
N LYS A 60 6.29 -7.27 -2.16
CA LYS A 60 5.32 -7.57 -1.09
C LYS A 60 4.53 -8.84 -1.39
N THR A 61 3.98 -8.99 -2.59
CA THR A 61 3.25 -10.20 -2.99
C THR A 61 4.12 -11.46 -2.91
N GLN A 62 5.37 -11.39 -3.38
CA GLN A 62 6.31 -12.50 -3.34
C GLN A 62 6.64 -12.92 -1.90
N ARG A 63 6.87 -11.95 -1.00
CA ARG A 63 7.08 -12.23 0.43
C ARG A 63 5.87 -12.93 1.06
N LEU A 64 4.66 -12.46 0.76
CA LEU A 64 3.44 -13.09 1.27
C LEU A 64 3.27 -14.52 0.74
N ALA A 65 3.53 -14.74 -0.56
CA ALA A 65 3.49 -16.08 -1.14
C ALA A 65 4.51 -17.03 -0.48
N ALA A 66 5.74 -16.57 -0.25
CA ALA A 66 6.77 -17.35 0.44
C ALA A 66 6.35 -17.73 1.88
N ILE A 67 5.74 -16.79 2.62
CA ILE A 67 5.22 -17.05 3.97
C ILE A 67 4.10 -18.09 3.94
N SER A 68 3.17 -18.00 2.98
CA SER A 68 2.09 -18.97 2.83
C SER A 68 2.63 -20.38 2.52
N LEU A 69 3.57 -20.49 1.58
CA LEU A 69 4.20 -21.77 1.23
C LEU A 69 4.98 -22.40 2.40
N ALA A 70 5.69 -21.58 3.18
CA ALA A 70 6.40 -22.04 4.37
C ALA A 70 5.43 -22.58 5.44
N ARG A 71 4.25 -21.94 5.59
CA ARG A 71 3.21 -22.39 6.53
C ARG A 71 2.64 -23.74 6.12
N ASP A 72 2.38 -23.96 4.84
CA ASP A 72 1.82 -25.22 4.32
C ASP A 72 2.82 -26.37 4.40
N SER A 73 4.12 -26.07 4.30
CA SER A 73 5.20 -27.06 4.38
C SER A 73 5.54 -27.50 5.83
N GLY A 74 4.88 -26.94 6.85
CA GLY A 74 5.16 -27.22 8.26
C GLY A 74 6.50 -26.66 8.78
N ILE A 75 7.32 -26.07 7.91
CA ILE A 75 8.59 -25.44 8.25
C ILE A 75 8.30 -24.00 8.71
N ARG A 76 8.26 -23.80 10.03
CA ARG A 76 8.16 -22.45 10.61
C ARG A 76 9.47 -21.70 10.41
N GLN A 77 9.62 -21.01 9.27
CA GLN A 77 10.71 -20.06 9.11
C GLN A 77 10.56 -18.95 10.17
N ARG A 78 11.53 -18.88 11.08
CA ARG A 78 11.62 -17.80 12.08
C ARG A 78 12.07 -16.54 11.36
N ILE A 79 11.11 -15.68 11.03
CA ILE A 79 11.37 -14.36 10.45
C ILE A 79 11.71 -13.43 11.61
N GLU A 80 12.84 -12.73 11.52
CA GLU A 80 13.25 -11.71 12.49
C GLU A 80 13.42 -10.39 11.73
N VAL A 81 12.55 -9.42 12.02
CA VAL A 81 12.58 -8.10 11.37
C VAL A 81 12.96 -7.05 12.41
N THR A 82 14.01 -6.29 12.11
CA THR A 82 14.40 -5.13 12.92
C THR A 82 13.48 -3.95 12.62
N VAL A 83 12.91 -3.36 13.65
CA VAL A 83 11.93 -2.27 13.57
C VAL A 83 12.18 -1.24 14.66
N THR A 84 11.77 0.00 14.42
CA THR A 84 11.84 1.08 15.39
C THR A 84 10.56 1.13 16.23
N CYS A 85 10.68 1.18 17.56
CA CYS A 85 9.54 1.34 18.44
C CYS A 85 8.86 2.71 18.24
N ALA A 86 7.55 2.72 18.01
CA ALA A 86 6.78 3.94 17.80
C ALA A 86 6.67 4.85 19.04
N GLN A 87 6.90 4.33 20.25
CA GLN A 87 6.80 5.09 21.50
C GLN A 87 8.15 5.62 21.99
N CYS A 88 9.18 4.78 22.02
CA CYS A 88 10.49 5.16 22.59
C CYS A 88 11.61 5.31 21.55
N GLY A 89 11.37 4.97 20.27
CA GLY A 89 12.38 5.08 19.20
C GLY A 89 13.49 4.03 19.22
N GLN A 90 13.52 3.10 20.18
CA GLN A 90 14.54 2.05 20.22
C GLN A 90 14.32 0.98 19.14
N GLN A 91 15.42 0.43 18.60
CA GLN A 91 15.36 -0.72 17.70
C GLN A 91 14.98 -1.99 18.46
N THR A 92 14.04 -2.76 17.92
CA THR A 92 13.60 -4.06 18.46
C THR A 92 13.41 -5.04 17.32
N THR A 93 13.46 -6.33 17.62
CA THR A 93 13.18 -7.39 16.65
C THR A 93 11.78 -7.93 16.86
N VAL A 94 11.04 -8.12 15.77
CA VAL A 94 9.70 -8.71 15.79
C VAL A 94 9.61 -9.95 14.91
N PRO A 95 8.77 -10.95 15.27
CA PRO A 95 8.63 -12.20 14.51
C PRO A 95 7.69 -12.07 13.30
N PHE A 96 7.37 -10.84 12.87
CA PHE A 96 6.43 -10.54 11.81
C PHE A 96 6.86 -9.29 11.05
N TYR A 97 6.44 -9.16 9.79
CA TYR A 97 6.58 -7.92 9.05
C TYR A 97 5.55 -6.89 9.53
N PRO A 98 5.95 -5.66 9.90
CA PRO A 98 5.01 -4.60 10.30
C PRO A 98 3.95 -4.35 9.24
N SER A 99 2.69 -4.26 9.67
CA SER A 99 1.60 -3.86 8.81
C SER A 99 1.40 -2.34 8.83
N GLN A 100 0.92 -1.81 7.71
CA GLN A 100 0.64 -0.39 7.57
C GLN A 100 -0.52 0.01 8.50
N GLY A 101 -0.37 1.11 9.21
CA GLY A 101 -1.40 1.64 10.12
C GLY A 101 -1.42 1.03 11.52
N ARG A 102 -0.52 0.10 11.87
CA ARG A 102 -0.36 -0.39 13.25
C ARG A 102 1.02 -0.06 13.80
N PRO A 103 1.13 0.71 14.90
CA PRO A 103 2.41 1.01 15.51
C PRO A 103 3.03 -0.25 16.10
N VAL A 104 4.35 -0.38 15.96
CA VAL A 104 5.11 -1.48 16.58
C VAL A 104 5.77 -0.96 17.86
N TYR A 105 5.63 -1.73 18.93
CA TYR A 105 6.18 -1.37 20.24
C TYR A 105 7.25 -2.38 20.67
N CYS A 106 8.29 -1.90 21.35
CA CYS A 106 9.18 -2.80 22.10
C CYS A 106 8.40 -3.44 23.26
N ARG A 107 8.97 -4.50 23.85
CA ARG A 107 8.28 -5.28 24.89
C ARG A 107 7.80 -4.43 26.07
N SER A 108 8.62 -3.48 26.53
CA SER A 108 8.26 -2.59 27.65
C SER A 108 7.12 -1.65 27.28
N CYS A 109 7.22 -0.96 26.14
CA CYS A 109 6.17 -0.05 25.66
C CYS A 109 4.86 -0.80 25.35
N PHE A 110 4.92 -2.02 24.82
CA PHE A 110 3.73 -2.83 24.57
C PHE A 110 3.00 -3.20 25.86
N LEU A 111 3.73 -3.59 26.91
CA LEU A 111 3.13 -3.89 28.22
C LEU A 111 2.50 -2.64 28.84
N ALA A 112 3.19 -1.49 28.77
CA ALA A 112 2.67 -0.21 29.26
C ALA A 112 1.42 0.25 28.49
N ALA A 113 1.42 0.14 27.16
CA ALA A 113 0.26 0.46 26.33
C ALA A 113 -0.94 -0.44 26.64
N ARG A 114 -0.72 -1.75 26.88
CA ARG A 114 -1.78 -2.70 27.24
C ARG A 114 -2.45 -2.37 28.58
N THR A 115 -1.68 -1.92 29.56
CA THR A 115 -2.23 -1.52 30.86
C THR A 115 -3.11 -0.26 30.75
N MET A 116 -2.78 0.67 29.85
CA MET A 116 -3.60 1.87 29.63
C MET A 116 -4.90 1.58 28.86
N SER A 117 -4.90 0.62 27.94
CA SER A 117 -6.11 0.24 27.18
C SER A 117 -7.11 -0.62 27.96
N ALA A 118 -6.76 -1.10 29.16
CA ALA A 118 -7.63 -1.96 29.99
C ALA A 118 -8.46 -1.18 31.02
N THR A 119 -8.33 0.15 31.06
CA THR A 119 -9.03 1.05 32.00
C THR A 119 -10.03 1.99 31.31
N ALA A 120 -10.35 1.75 30.04
CA ALA A 120 -11.36 2.46 29.27
C ALA A 120 -12.50 1.53 28.84
#